data_AF-A0A1H2REF4-F1
#
_entry.id   AF-A0A1H2REF4-F1
#
_cell.length_a   1.000
_cell.length_b   1.000
_cell.length_c   1.000
_cell.angle_alpha   90.00
_cell.angle_beta   90.00
_cell.angle_gamma   90.00
#
_symmetry.space_group_name_H-M   'P 1'
#
loop_
_entity.id
_entity.type
_entity.pdbx_description
1 polymer ?
#
loop_
_entity_poly.entity_id
_entity_poly.type
_entity_poly.pdbx_seq_one_letter_code
_entity_poly.pdbx_strand_id
1 'polypeptide(L)'
;MMSFYFKKLTISGIGKPEAVIEFNENLNIIHGRSNTGKTRMLKCLDCVMGSKDFPQDERLGYNTITVDVCTSTNEIITFMRIDIDNLINHRNEGQVIIIENTKNLQL
;
A
#
# COMPACT_ATOMS: atom_id res chain seq x y z
N MET A 1 -6.75 7.85 -23.89
CA MET A 1 -6.09 8.26 -22.62
C MET A 1 -5.67 6.99 -21.90
N MET A 2 -4.50 6.97 -21.27
CA MET A 2 -4.17 5.93 -20.30
C MET A 2 -4.98 6.20 -19.04
N SER A 3 -5.89 5.29 -18.69
CA SER A 3 -6.60 5.31 -17.41
C SER A 3 -6.11 4.18 -16.52
N PHE A 4 -6.22 4.39 -15.22
CA PHE A 4 -5.96 3.38 -14.21
C PHE A 4 -6.82 3.64 -12.99
N TYR A 5 -6.97 2.63 -12.13
CA TYR A 5 -7.62 2.77 -10.83
C TYR A 5 -6.86 1.97 -9.76
N PHE A 6 -6.95 2.39 -8.50
CA PHE A 6 -6.48 1.58 -7.39
C PHE A 6 -7.32 0.31 -7.31
N LYS A 7 -6.70 -0.85 -7.28
CA LYS A 7 -7.37 -2.15 -7.18
C LYS A 7 -7.35 -2.70 -5.76
N LYS A 8 -6.22 -2.56 -5.08
CA LYS A 8 -6.00 -3.12 -3.74
C LYS A 8 -5.01 -2.29 -2.95
N LEU A 9 -5.27 -2.11 -1.67
CA LEU A 9 -4.31 -1.63 -0.68
C LEU A 9 -4.11 -2.73 0.35
N THR A 10 -2.86 -3.14 0.54
CA THR A 10 -2.45 -4.13 1.54
C THR A 10 -1.46 -3.49 2.51
N ILE A 11 -1.69 -3.67 3.80
CA ILE A 11 -0.75 -3.29 4.85
C ILE A 11 -0.33 -4.57 5.56
N SER A 12 0.97 -4.85 5.56
CA SER A 12 1.52 -6.10 6.10
C SER A 12 2.72 -5.82 7.03
N GLY A 13 3.04 -6.83 7.84
CA GLY A 13 4.09 -6.79 8.84
C GLY A 13 4.39 -8.19 9.34
N ILE A 14 5.62 -8.43 9.77
CA ILE A 14 6.05 -9.76 10.21
C ILE A 14 5.20 -10.22 11.39
N GLY A 15 4.59 -11.39 11.28
CA GLY A 15 3.76 -11.98 12.33
C GLY A 15 2.40 -11.27 12.54
N LYS A 16 1.97 -10.42 11.62
CA LYS A 16 0.66 -9.75 11.65
C LYS A 16 -0.24 -10.24 10.51
N PRO A 17 -1.55 -10.38 10.75
CA PRO A 17 -2.49 -10.61 9.66
C PRO A 17 -2.49 -9.40 8.73
N GLU A 18 -2.63 -9.62 7.43
CA GLU A 18 -2.70 -8.51 6.48
C GLU A 18 -3.99 -7.70 6.67
N ALA A 19 -3.88 -6.38 6.62
CA ALA A 19 -5.03 -5.50 6.49
C ALA A 19 -5.21 -5.16 5.01
N VAL A 20 -6.33 -5.58 4.44
CA VAL A 20 -6.61 -5.47 3.00
C VAL A 20 -7.86 -4.64 2.75
N ILE A 21 -7.77 -3.75 1.76
CA ILE A 21 -8.93 -3.06 1.19
C ILE A 21 -8.90 -3.26 -0.33
N GLU A 22 -10.01 -3.72 -0.88
CA GLU A 22 -10.22 -3.86 -2.31
C GLU A 22 -11.10 -2.72 -2.81
N PHE A 23 -10.77 -2.25 -4.01
CA PHE A 23 -11.47 -1.16 -4.66
C PHE A 23 -12.05 -1.66 -5.98
N ASN A 24 -13.18 -1.07 -6.34
CA ASN A 24 -13.78 -1.21 -7.65
C ASN A 24 -13.31 -0.10 -8.58
N GLU A 25 -13.43 -0.35 -9.88
CA GLU A 25 -13.30 0.72 -10.86
C GLU A 25 -14.39 1.77 -10.62
N ASN A 26 -14.05 3.05 -10.80
CA ASN A 26 -14.91 4.21 -10.54
C ASN A 26 -15.07 4.56 -9.04
N LEU A 27 -16.29 4.81 -8.57
CA LEU A 27 -16.57 5.38 -7.26
C LEU A 27 -16.50 4.34 -6.14
N ASN A 28 -15.67 4.60 -5.13
CA ASN A 28 -15.59 3.82 -3.90
C ASN A 28 -15.96 4.71 -2.71
N ILE A 29 -16.90 4.29 -1.87
CA ILE A 29 -17.31 5.01 -0.65
C ILE A 29 -16.91 4.18 0.56
N ILE A 30 -16.05 4.76 1.41
CA ILE A 30 -15.58 4.12 2.64
C ILE A 30 -16.20 4.85 3.83
N HIS A 31 -17.06 4.16 4.57
CA HIS A 31 -17.80 4.73 5.70
C HIS A 31 -17.72 3.82 6.94
N GLY A 32 -18.00 4.39 8.12
CA GLY A 32 -17.98 3.68 9.39
C GLY A 32 -17.77 4.62 10.58
N ARG A 33 -17.83 4.09 11.80
CA ARG A 33 -17.66 4.86 13.05
C ARG A 33 -16.35 5.67 13.09
N SER A 34 -16.30 6.77 13.82
CA SER A 34 -15.06 7.54 13.99
C SER A 34 -13.90 6.67 14.52
N ASN A 35 -12.67 7.01 14.14
CA ASN A 35 -11.43 6.34 14.58
C ASN A 35 -11.28 4.85 14.24
N THR A 36 -11.98 4.36 13.21
CA THR A 36 -11.86 2.97 12.72
C THR A 36 -10.81 2.78 11.63
N GLY A 37 -9.78 3.64 11.55
CA GLY A 37 -8.68 3.48 10.59
C GLY A 37 -8.88 4.08 9.19
N LYS A 38 -10.02 4.72 8.89
CA LYS A 38 -10.27 5.37 7.58
C LYS A 38 -9.20 6.42 7.20
N THR A 39 -8.88 7.34 8.11
CA THR A 39 -7.83 8.34 7.88
C THR A 39 -6.45 7.69 7.71
N ARG A 40 -6.18 6.61 8.42
CA ARG A 40 -4.90 5.90 8.35
C ARG A 40 -4.72 5.23 6.99
N MET A 41 -5.76 4.60 6.48
CA MET A 41 -5.76 4.04 5.14
C MET A 41 -5.41 5.08 4.07
N LEU A 42 -6.02 6.27 4.11
CA LEU A 42 -5.70 7.35 3.17
C LEU A 42 -4.22 7.76 3.25
N LYS A 43 -3.66 7.83 4.46
CA LYS A 43 -2.22 8.08 4.65
C LYS A 43 -1.34 6.95 4.10
N CYS A 44 -1.78 5.69 4.19
CA CYS A 44 -1.04 4.58 3.58
C CYS A 44 -0.98 4.71 2.06
N LEU A 45 -2.10 5.06 1.44
CA LEU A 45 -2.16 5.30 0.00
C LEU A 45 -1.26 6.47 -0.41
N ASP A 46 -1.34 7.60 0.29
CA ASP A 46 -0.50 8.78 0.08
C ASP A 46 1.01 8.48 0.24
N CYS A 47 1.35 7.66 1.24
CA CYS A 47 2.71 7.19 1.50
C CYS A 47 3.31 6.41 0.33
N VAL A 48 2.54 5.50 -0.30
CA VAL A 48 3.02 4.75 -1.48
C VAL A 48 3.13 5.66 -2.71
N MET A 49 2.28 6.70 -2.80
CA MET A 49 2.31 7.68 -3.89
C MET A 49 3.40 8.75 -3.74
N GLY A 50 4.26 8.67 -2.73
CA GLY A 50 5.46 9.51 -2.59
C GLY A 50 5.43 10.52 -1.45
N SER A 51 4.41 10.52 -0.58
CA SER A 51 4.42 11.31 0.66
C SER A 51 5.63 10.94 1.52
N LYS A 52 6.25 11.89 2.24
CA LYS A 52 7.44 11.56 3.05
C LYS A 52 7.10 10.71 4.27
N ASP A 53 5.92 10.94 4.84
CA ASP A 53 5.53 10.34 6.11
C ASP A 53 5.02 8.91 5.90
N PHE A 54 5.72 7.94 6.51
CA PHE A 54 5.12 6.63 6.72
C PHE A 54 4.05 6.76 7.82
N PRO A 55 2.85 6.16 7.67
CA PRO A 55 1.81 6.21 8.70
C PRO A 55 2.19 5.31 9.88
N GLN A 56 3.18 5.78 10.64
CA GLN A 56 3.81 5.07 11.74
C GLN A 56 2.80 4.82 12.87
N ASP A 57 2.76 3.56 13.29
CA ASP A 57 2.32 3.14 14.61
C ASP A 57 3.07 1.84 14.89
N GLU A 58 4.31 2.00 15.37
CA GLU A 58 5.25 0.90 15.62
C GLU A 58 4.63 -0.19 16.51
N ARG A 59 3.69 0.20 17.38
CA ARG A 59 2.96 -0.71 18.27
C ARG A 59 2.13 -1.75 17.51
N LEU A 60 1.71 -1.45 16.28
CA LEU A 60 0.94 -2.39 15.48
C LEU A 60 1.80 -3.41 14.75
N GLY A 61 3.09 -3.13 14.53
CA GLY A 61 4.04 -4.04 13.87
C GLY A 61 3.86 -4.17 12.35
N TYR A 62 3.17 -3.22 11.70
CA TYR A 62 3.07 -3.14 10.25
C TYR A 62 4.19 -2.25 9.69
N ASN A 63 4.89 -2.72 8.67
CA ASN A 63 6.05 -2.04 8.09
C ASN A 63 6.04 -2.00 6.55
N THR A 64 5.08 -2.67 5.92
CA THR A 64 5.00 -2.76 4.46
C THR A 64 3.63 -2.29 4.01
N ILE A 65 3.61 -1.44 2.98
CA ILE A 65 2.40 -0.98 2.32
C ILE A 65 2.53 -1.29 0.84
N THR A 66 1.52 -1.98 0.30
CA THR A 66 1.44 -2.36 -1.11
C THR A 66 0.16 -1.81 -1.71
N VAL A 67 0.26 -1.22 -2.90
CA VAL A 67 -0.88 -0.72 -3.68
C VAL A 67 -0.84 -1.33 -5.06
N ASP A 68 -1.88 -2.07 -5.40
CA ASP A 68 -2.10 -2.57 -6.76
C ASP A 68 -2.90 -1.52 -7.55
N VAL A 69 -2.41 -1.19 -8.74
CA VAL A 69 -3.07 -0.33 -9.71
C VAL A 69 -3.42 -1.18 -10.93
N CYS A 70 -4.69 -1.11 -11.35
CA CYS A 70 -5.15 -1.77 -12.57
C CYS A 70 -5.21 -0.75 -13.72
N THR A 71 -4.52 -1.03 -14.81
CA THR A 71 -4.53 -0.19 -16.02
C THR A 71 -5.76 -0.47 -16.89
N SER A 72 -6.01 0.38 -17.89
CA SER A 72 -7.03 0.16 -18.92
C SER A 72 -6.84 -1.13 -19.74
N THR A 73 -5.65 -1.75 -19.69
CA THR A 73 -5.33 -3.03 -20.35
C THR A 73 -5.49 -4.24 -19.42
N ASN A 74 -6.08 -4.05 -18.23
CA ASN A 74 -6.18 -5.04 -17.15
C ASN A 74 -4.80 -5.52 -16.64
N GLU A 75 -3.75 -4.72 -16.83
CA GLU A 75 -2.46 -4.99 -16.18
C GLU A 75 -2.50 -4.55 -14.73
N ILE A 76 -1.98 -5.41 -13.84
CA ILE A 76 -1.70 -5.03 -12.46
C ILE A 76 -0.26 -4.52 -12.38
N ILE A 77 -0.13 -3.29 -11.90
CA ILE A 77 1.13 -2.68 -11.50
C ILE A 77 1.09 -2.56 -9.99
N THR A 78 2.05 -3.17 -9.32
CA THR A 78 2.15 -3.14 -7.86
C THR A 78 3.21 -2.15 -7.44
N PHE A 79 2.82 -1.21 -6.57
CA PHE A 79 3.72 -0.29 -5.88
C PHE A 79 3.90 -0.76 -4.45
N MET A 80 5.13 -0.90 -4.00
CA MET A 80 5.45 -1.30 -2.64
C MET A 80 6.34 -0.26 -1.97
N ARG A 81 6.05 0.03 -0.71
CA ARG A 81 6.93 0.79 0.18
C ARG A 81 7.12 0.04 1.49
N ILE A 82 8.38 -0.09 1.89
CA ILE A 82 8.79 -0.74 3.13
C ILE A 82 9.44 0.31 4.03
N ASP A 83 9.03 0.34 5.29
CA ASP A 83 9.70 1.09 6.36
C ASP A 83 10.86 0.26 6.94
N ILE A 84 12.08 0.55 6.48
CA ILE A 84 13.30 -0.20 6.80
C ILE A 84 13.86 0.19 8.18
N ASP A 85 13.56 1.38 8.69
CA ASP A 85 14.02 1.81 10.01
C ASP A 85 13.45 0.91 11.13
N ASN A 86 12.28 0.31 10.88
CA ASN A 86 11.66 -0.71 11.73
C ASN A 86 12.21 -2.14 11.52
N LEU A 87 13.03 -2.36 10.48
CA LEU A 87 13.54 -3.67 10.07
C LEU A 87 15.01 -3.86 10.43
N ILE A 88 15.79 -2.78 10.48
CA ILE A 88 17.21 -2.79 10.82
C ILE A 88 17.47 -1.62 11.77
N ASN A 89 17.79 -1.93 13.04
CA ASN A 89 18.18 -0.94 14.03
C ASN A 89 19.27 0.01 13.46
N HIS A 90 18.88 1.27 13.21
CA HIS A 90 19.72 2.41 12.82
C HIS A 90 20.65 2.22 11.61
N ARG A 91 20.26 2.76 10.44
CA ARG A 91 21.04 3.73 9.62
C ARG A 91 20.45 3.87 8.20
N ASN A 92 20.01 5.09 7.91
CA ASN A 92 19.81 5.74 6.61
C ASN A 92 18.50 5.47 5.85
N GLU A 93 17.76 6.57 5.67
CA GLU A 93 16.57 6.74 4.84
C GLU A 93 16.80 6.22 3.41
N GLY A 94 16.06 5.19 3.03
CA GLY A 94 15.99 4.69 1.67
C GLY A 94 14.57 4.32 1.29
N GLN A 95 14.00 5.02 0.29
CA GLN A 95 12.83 4.54 -0.42
C GLN A 95 13.28 3.50 -1.45
N VAL A 96 12.86 2.25 -1.29
CA VAL A 96 12.94 1.25 -2.36
C VAL A 96 11.55 1.17 -3.00
N ILE A 97 11.44 1.62 -4.24
CA ILE A 97 10.25 1.43 -5.06
C ILE A 97 10.53 0.22 -5.95
N ILE A 98 9.94 -0.92 -5.61
CA ILE A 98 9.98 -2.11 -6.45
C ILE A 98 8.81 -2.00 -7.43
N ILE A 99 9.10 -1.96 -8.73
CA ILE A 99 8.09 -2.00 -9.79
C ILE A 99 8.18 -3.39 -10.42
N GLU A 100 7.20 -4.25 -10.12
CA GLU A 100 7.04 -5.54 -10.78
C GLU A 100 5.81 -5.51 -11.68
N ASN A 101 5.99 -5.96 -12.92
CA ASN A 101 4.88 -6.20 -13.85
C ASN A 101 4.46 -7.67 -13.74
N THR A 102 3.28 -7.93 -13.17
CA THR A 102 2.81 -9.29 -12.86
C THR A 102 2.25 -10.08 -14.06
N LYS A 103 2.45 -9.61 -15.31
CA LYS A 103 1.98 -10.31 -16.52
C LYS A 103 2.51 -11.75 -16.72
N ASN A 104 3.44 -12.25 -15.89
CA ASN A 104 4.07 -13.57 -16.07
C ASN A 104 4.16 -14.46 -14.81
N LEU A 105 3.29 -14.30 -13.80
CA LEU A 105 3.10 -15.40 -12.83
C LEU A 105 1.95 -16.30 -13.28
N GLN A 106 2.24 -17.21 -14.20
CA GLN A 106 1.53 -18.49 -14.27
C GLN A 106 2.25 -19.43 -13.29
N LEU A 107 1.54 -19.86 -12.24
CA LEU A 107 1.97 -20.93 -11.34
C LEU A 107 2.15 -22.24 -12.11
#